data_AF-A0A0D0QZW8-F1
#
_entry.id   AF-A0A0D0QZW8-F1
#
_cell.length_a   1.000
_cell.length_b   1.000
_cell.length_c   1.000
_cell.angle_alpha   90.00
_cell.angle_beta   90.00
_cell.angle_gamma   90.00
#
_symmetry.space_group_name_H-M   'P 1'
#
loop_
_entity.id
_entity.type
_entity.pdbx_description
1 polymer ?
#
loop_
_entity_poly.entity_id
_entity_poly.type
_entity_poly.pdbx_seq_one_letter_code
_entity_poly.pdbx_strand_id
1 'polypeptide(L)'
;MLEAVLQQVLTKLNELQAEMNNMRQTMATKQDLENMATKQDLENMATKQDLENMATKQDLENMATKQDLENMATKQDLKMIQQAVLETNEIVKNIEANQKRQERILDVLSKRSIEHEAQITDLRCVK
;
A
#
# COMPACT_ATOMS: atom_id res chain seq x y z
N MET A 1 76.83 34.33 52.10
CA MET A 1 75.65 35.07 51.58
C MET A 1 75.50 34.90 50.07
N LEU A 2 76.52 35.25 49.27
CA LEU A 2 76.46 35.13 47.81
C LEU A 2 76.11 33.73 47.31
N GLU A 3 76.72 32.71 47.90
CA GLU A 3 76.55 31.29 47.52
C GLU A 3 75.14 30.76 47.83
N ALA A 4 74.54 31.19 48.93
CA ALA A 4 73.15 30.85 49.27
C ALA A 4 72.14 31.52 48.33
N VAL A 5 72.41 32.76 47.91
CA VAL A 5 71.61 33.47 46.90
C VAL A 5 71.73 32.77 45.55
N LEU A 6 72.93 32.33 45.16
CA LEU A 6 73.16 31.59 43.93
C LEU A 6 72.36 30.28 43.90
N GLN A 7 72.34 29.56 45.02
CA GLN A 7 71.59 28.30 45.17
C GLN A 7 70.08 28.52 45.12
N GLN A 8 69.58 29.60 45.72
CA GLN A 8 68.18 29.98 45.64
C GLN A 8 67.74 30.38 44.22
N VAL A 9 68.64 31.01 43.44
CA VAL A 9 68.38 31.32 42.02
C VAL A 9 68.36 30.02 41.20
N LEU A 10 69.26 29.08 41.46
CA LEU A 10 69.31 27.80 40.77
C LEU A 10 68.03 26.97 40.99
N THR A 11 67.53 26.91 42.22
CA THR A 11 66.30 26.18 42.55
C THR A 11 65.09 26.79 41.83
N LYS A 12 64.96 28.13 41.84
CA LYS A 12 63.89 28.82 41.12
C LYS A 12 63.97 28.61 39.62
N LEU A 13 65.18 28.56 39.05
CA LEU A 13 65.38 28.28 37.63
C LEU A 13 64.90 26.88 37.25
N ASN A 14 65.17 25.89 38.11
CA ASN A 14 64.71 24.51 37.92
C ASN A 14 63.18 24.38 38.05
N GLU A 15 62.58 25.09 39.01
CA GLU A 15 61.12 25.16 39.16
C GLU A 15 60.46 25.78 37.92
N LEU A 16 61.01 26.89 37.41
CA LEU A 16 60.53 27.54 36.19
C LEU A 16 60.65 26.61 34.96
N GLN A 17 61.75 25.85 34.86
CA GLN A 17 61.93 24.86 33.81
C GLN A 17 60.88 23.73 33.92
N ALA A 18 60.55 23.30 35.14
CA ALA A 18 59.54 22.28 35.38
C ALA A 18 58.13 22.77 35.03
N GLU A 19 57.77 23.99 35.41
CA GLU A 19 56.48 24.61 35.05
C GLU A 19 56.35 24.80 33.54
N MET A 20 57.41 25.24 32.87
CA MET A 20 57.43 25.40 31.41
C MET A 20 57.23 24.06 30.69
N ASN A 21 57.84 22.98 31.21
CA ASN A 21 57.65 21.63 30.68
C ASN A 21 56.21 21.14 30.90
N ASN A 22 55.60 21.42 32.06
CA ASN A 22 54.22 21.05 32.35
C ASN A 22 53.23 21.80 31.45
N MET A 23 53.43 23.11 31.27
CA MET A 23 52.62 23.93 30.37
C MET A 23 52.68 23.41 28.93
N ARG A 24 53.87 23.01 28.47
CA ARG A 24 54.06 22.45 27.12
C ARG A 24 53.41 21.09 26.92
N GLN A 25 53.24 20.31 27.99
CA GLN A 25 52.52 19.03 27.97
C GLN A 25 50.99 19.18 28.07
N THR A 26 50.50 20.28 28.64
CA THR A 26 49.06 20.50 28.89
C THR A 26 48.39 21.42 27.88
N MET A 27 49.16 22.24 27.18
CA MET A 27 48.62 23.12 26.14
C MET A 27 48.19 22.31 24.90
N ALA A 28 46.99 22.59 24.41
CA ALA A 28 46.55 22.07 23.12
C ALA A 28 47.41 22.66 22.00
N THR A 29 47.84 21.81 21.08
CA THR A 29 48.59 22.17 19.89
C THR A 29 47.67 22.50 18.73
N LYS A 30 48.21 23.12 17.66
CA LYS A 30 47.44 23.33 16.42
C LYS A 30 46.93 22.02 15.82
N GLN A 31 47.69 20.93 15.98
CA GLN A 31 47.32 19.60 15.48
C GLN A 31 46.16 18.99 16.28
N ASP A 32 46.03 19.31 17.57
CA ASP A 32 44.88 18.89 18.38
C ASP A 32 43.58 19.58 17.94
N LEU A 33 43.68 20.80 17.41
CA LEU A 33 42.54 21.58 16.92
C LEU A 33 42.14 21.21 15.48
N GLU A 34 43.07 20.71 14.64
CA GLU A 34 42.77 20.27 13.27
C GLU A 34 41.79 19.08 13.22
N ASN A 35 41.76 18.25 14.25
CA ASN A 35 40.85 17.10 14.33
C ASN A 35 39.51 17.43 15.01
N MET A 36 39.31 18.65 15.48
CA MET A 36 38.04 19.06 16.08
C MET A 36 37.05 19.43 14.98
N ALA A 37 35.83 18.88 15.07
CA ALA A 37 34.73 19.31 14.21
C ALA A 37 34.52 20.82 14.37
N THR A 38 34.64 21.53 13.26
CA THR A 38 34.44 22.96 13.15
C THR A 38 32.95 23.26 13.05
N LYS A 39 32.58 24.54 13.25
CA LYS A 39 31.20 24.99 13.01
C LYS A 39 30.73 24.72 11.58
N GLN A 40 31.66 24.72 10.62
CA GLN A 40 31.38 24.45 9.21
C GLN A 40 31.06 22.97 8.96
N ASP A 41 31.64 22.04 9.73
CA ASP A 41 31.31 20.61 9.65
C ASP A 41 29.88 20.31 10.10
N LEU A 42 29.32 21.15 11.00
CA LEU A 42 27.94 21.03 11.48
C LEU A 42 26.91 21.63 10.52
N GLU A 43 27.30 22.54 9.62
CA GLU A 43 26.38 23.14 8.63
C GLU A 43 25.88 22.13 7.58
N ASN A 44 26.66 21.07 7.33
CA ASN A 44 26.28 20.00 6.40
C ASN A 44 25.47 18.87 7.06
N MET A 45 25.22 18.94 8.37
CA MET A 45 24.37 17.95 9.05
C MET A 45 22.90 18.26 8.77
N ALA A 46 22.11 17.22 8.50
CA ALA A 46 20.68 17.35 8.32
C ALA A 46 20.06 18.09 9.52
N THR A 47 19.49 19.24 9.22
CA THR A 47 18.81 20.10 10.18
C THR A 47 17.39 19.59 10.41
N LYS A 48 16.72 20.10 11.45
CA LYS A 48 15.30 19.80 11.67
C LYS A 48 14.42 20.20 10.48
N GLN A 49 14.85 21.20 9.71
CA GLN A 49 14.14 21.68 8.53
C GLN A 49 14.22 20.69 7.36
N ASP A 50 15.33 19.93 7.24
CA ASP A 50 15.48 18.88 6.21
C ASP A 50 14.52 17.71 6.44
N LEU A 51 14.04 17.52 7.68
CA LEU A 51 13.08 16.47 8.04
C LEU A 51 11.61 16.90 7.85
N GLU A 52 11.32 18.19 7.66
CA GLU A 52 9.94 18.69 7.50
C GLU A 52 9.27 18.20 6.22
N ASN A 53 10.06 17.88 5.18
CA ASN A 53 9.56 17.36 3.91
C ASN A 53 9.50 15.83 3.83
N MET A 54 9.84 15.11 4.91
CA MET A 54 9.69 13.67 4.95
C MET A 54 8.23 13.29 5.19
N ALA A 55 7.75 12.26 4.51
CA ALA A 55 6.41 11.73 4.70
C ALA A 55 6.18 11.42 6.19
N THR A 56 5.18 12.09 6.75
CA THR A 56 4.75 11.94 8.13
C THR A 56 3.81 10.74 8.26
N LYS A 57 3.56 10.31 9.51
CA LYS A 57 2.55 9.28 9.77
C LYS A 57 1.15 9.70 9.30
N GLN A 58 0.87 11.00 9.26
CA GLN A 58 -0.39 11.57 8.82
C GLN A 58 -0.58 11.45 7.30
N ASP A 59 0.52 11.53 6.53
CA ASP A 59 0.48 11.32 5.06
C ASP A 59 0.11 9.88 4.68
N LEU A 60 0.31 8.92 5.60
CA LEU A 60 -0.02 7.50 5.40
C LEU A 60 -1.45 7.15 5.84
N GLU A 61 -2.16 8.00 6.59
CA GLU A 61 -3.51 7.70 7.11
C GLU A 61 -4.55 7.54 6.00
N ASN A 62 -4.35 8.18 4.85
CA ASN A 62 -5.28 8.10 3.71
C ASN A 62 -4.90 7.02 2.69
N MET A 63 -3.84 6.23 2.93
CA MET A 63 -3.48 5.14 2.04
C MET A 63 -4.40 3.94 2.28
N ALA A 64 -4.94 3.39 1.19
CA ALA A 64 -5.73 2.16 1.25
C ALA A 64 -4.89 1.04 1.89
N THR A 65 -5.43 0.46 2.95
CA THR A 65 -4.84 -0.65 3.68
C THR A 65 -5.20 -1.98 3.04
N LYS A 66 -4.52 -3.05 3.44
CA LYS A 66 -4.89 -4.41 3.00
C LYS A 66 -6.31 -4.78 3.42
N GLN A 67 -6.79 -4.26 4.55
CA GLN A 67 -8.14 -4.52 5.06
C GLN A 67 -9.21 -3.84 4.18
N ASP A 68 -8.92 -2.68 3.61
CA ASP A 68 -9.83 -1.99 2.67
C ASP A 68 -10.05 -2.79 1.37
N LEU A 69 -9.10 -3.66 1.02
CA LEU A 69 -9.15 -4.49 -0.19
C LEU A 69 -9.77 -5.88 0.03
N GLU A 70 -9.93 -6.34 1.28
CA GLU A 70 -10.45 -7.69 1.57
C GLU A 70 -11.87 -7.92 1.06
N ASN A 71 -12.70 -6.87 1.01
CA ASN A 71 -14.09 -6.95 0.58
C ASN A 71 -14.30 -6.60 -0.90
N MET A 72 -13.23 -6.36 -1.66
CA MET A 72 -13.35 -6.06 -3.08
C MET A 72 -13.61 -7.33 -3.89
N ALA A 73 -14.61 -7.27 -4.77
CA ALA A 73 -14.88 -8.34 -5.72
C ALA A 73 -13.63 -8.64 -6.57
N THR A 74 -13.27 -9.91 -6.63
CA THR A 74 -12.12 -10.38 -7.37
C THR A 74 -12.50 -10.67 -8.83
N LYS A 75 -11.48 -10.80 -9.68
CA LYS A 75 -11.68 -11.26 -11.07
C LYS A 75 -12.31 -12.66 -11.14
N GLN A 76 -12.14 -13.48 -10.10
CA GLN A 76 -12.74 -14.81 -10.05
C GLN A 76 -14.25 -14.72 -9.80
N ASP A 77 -14.68 -13.84 -8.89
CA ASP A 77 -16.10 -13.60 -8.62
C ASP A 77 -16.84 -13.16 -9.90
N LEU A 78 -16.23 -12.24 -10.65
CA LEU A 78 -16.78 -11.78 -11.93
C LEU A 78 -16.89 -12.92 -12.97
N LYS A 79 -15.93 -13.84 -13.03
CA LYS A 79 -15.99 -15.00 -13.92
C LYS A 79 -17.11 -15.97 -13.52
N MET A 80 -17.30 -16.21 -12.22
CA MET A 80 -18.38 -17.07 -11.74
C MET A 80 -19.75 -16.47 -12.08
N ILE A 81 -19.92 -15.16 -11.87
CA ILE A 81 -21.15 -14.45 -12.27
C ILE A 81 -21.36 -14.53 -13.78
N GLN A 82 -20.32 -14.27 -14.58
CA GLN A 82 -20.40 -14.34 -16.03
C GLN A 82 -20.83 -15.73 -16.51
N GLN A 83 -20.26 -16.79 -15.93
CA GLN A 83 -20.61 -18.17 -16.26
C GLN A 83 -22.07 -18.48 -15.89
N ALA A 84 -22.51 -18.11 -14.69
CA ALA A 84 -23.90 -18.30 -14.26
C ALA A 84 -24.90 -17.57 -15.17
N VAL A 85 -24.54 -16.36 -15.64
CA VAL A 85 -25.36 -15.59 -16.59
C VAL A 85 -25.44 -16.30 -17.95
N LEU A 86 -24.33 -16.83 -18.46
CA LEU A 86 -24.32 -17.59 -19.71
C LEU A 86 -25.18 -18.85 -19.63
N GLU A 87 -25.04 -19.61 -18.56
CA GLU A 87 -25.85 -20.82 -18.31
C GLU A 87 -27.34 -20.48 -18.22
N THR A 88 -27.68 -19.41 -17.49
CA THR A 88 -29.07 -18.94 -17.37
C THR A 88 -29.63 -18.53 -18.73
N ASN A 89 -28.85 -17.83 -19.56
CA ASN A 89 -29.28 -17.44 -20.90
C ASN A 89 -29.57 -18.65 -21.80
N GLU A 90 -28.76 -19.70 -21.74
CA GLU A 90 -29.01 -20.93 -22.50
C GLU A 90 -30.25 -21.68 -22.00
N ILE A 91 -30.49 -21.71 -20.70
CA ILE A 91 -31.74 -22.26 -20.13
C ILE A 91 -32.96 -21.47 -20.64
N VAL A 92 -32.90 -20.14 -20.64
CA VAL A 92 -33.98 -19.28 -21.12
C VAL A 92 -34.29 -19.55 -22.60
N LYS A 93 -33.28 -19.62 -23.47
CA LYS A 93 -33.48 -19.96 -24.90
C LYS A 93 -34.18 -21.30 -25.09
N ASN A 94 -33.81 -22.30 -24.30
CA ASN A 94 -34.45 -23.63 -24.36
C ASN A 94 -35.91 -23.58 -23.92
N ILE A 95 -36.23 -22.79 -22.88
CA ILE A 95 -37.61 -22.56 -22.44
C ILE A 95 -38.43 -21.88 -23.53
N GLU A 96 -37.90 -20.82 -24.15
CA GLU A 96 -38.57 -20.11 -25.25
C GLU A 96 -38.87 -21.04 -26.44
N ALA A 97 -37.90 -21.89 -26.81
CA ALA A 97 -38.10 -22.86 -27.89
C ALA A 97 -39.19 -23.89 -27.55
N ASN A 98 -39.24 -24.35 -26.30
CA ASN A 98 -40.26 -25.28 -25.82
C ASN A 98 -41.65 -24.62 -25.76
N GLN A 99 -41.75 -23.38 -25.30
CA GLN A 99 -43.00 -22.61 -25.30
C GLN A 99 -43.54 -22.46 -26.71
N LYS A 100 -42.69 -22.07 -27.67
CA LYS A 100 -43.08 -21.96 -29.09
C LYS A 100 -43.55 -23.30 -29.68
N ARG A 101 -43.00 -24.41 -29.21
CA ARG A 101 -43.46 -25.75 -29.62
C ARG A 101 -44.82 -26.07 -29.02
N GLN A 102 -45.04 -25.75 -27.74
CA GLN A 102 -46.32 -25.95 -27.05
C GLN A 102 -47.43 -25.12 -27.69
N GLU A 103 -47.17 -23.86 -28.04
CA GLU A 103 -48.13 -22.99 -28.76
C GLU A 103 -48.59 -23.63 -30.08
N ARG A 104 -47.66 -24.13 -30.89
CA ARG A 104 -48.01 -24.84 -32.14
C ARG A 104 -48.85 -26.10 -31.90
N ILE A 105 -48.56 -26.85 -30.85
CA ILE A 105 -49.34 -28.04 -30.49
C ILE A 105 -50.76 -27.63 -30.10
N LEU A 106 -50.90 -26.58 -29.30
CA LEU A 106 -52.19 -26.04 -28.88
C LEU A 106 -53.03 -25.59 -30.09
N ASP A 107 -52.44 -24.88 -31.05
CA ASP A 107 -53.09 -24.47 -32.29
C ASP A 107 -53.61 -25.67 -33.10
N VAL A 108 -52.80 -26.72 -33.25
CA VAL A 108 -53.18 -27.93 -33.99
C VAL A 108 -54.31 -28.67 -33.29
N LEU A 109 -54.24 -28.81 -31.95
CA LEU A 109 -55.29 -29.46 -31.17
C LEU A 109 -56.59 -28.67 -31.21
N SER A 110 -56.53 -27.34 -31.15
CA SER A 110 -57.71 -26.47 -31.27
C SER A 110 -58.40 -26.66 -32.63
N LYS A 111 -57.65 -26.64 -33.73
CA LYS A 111 -58.20 -26.89 -35.08
C LYS A 111 -58.87 -28.25 -35.19
N ARG A 112 -58.20 -29.32 -34.73
CA ARG A 112 -58.77 -30.68 -34.74
C ARG A 112 -60.03 -30.80 -33.87
N SER A 113 -60.06 -30.12 -32.72
CA SER A 113 -61.25 -30.11 -31.85
C SER A 113 -62.45 -29.50 -32.55
N ILE A 114 -62.26 -28.36 -33.22
CA ILE A 114 -63.32 -27.68 -33.99
C ILE A 114 -63.80 -28.58 -35.14
N GLU A 115 -62.88 -29.21 -35.88
CA GLU A 115 -63.22 -30.14 -36.96
C GLU A 115 -64.03 -31.35 -36.44
N HIS A 116 -63.62 -31.93 -35.30
CA HIS A 116 -64.35 -33.03 -34.68
C HIS A 116 -65.75 -32.60 -34.20
N GLU A 117 -65.88 -31.42 -33.60
CA GLU A 117 -67.18 -30.86 -33.18
C GLU A 117 -68.12 -30.63 -34.37
N ALA A 118 -67.59 -30.12 -35.50
CA ALA A 118 -68.36 -29.97 -36.73
C ALA A 118 -68.83 -31.32 -37.27
N GLN A 119 -67.93 -32.32 -37.37
CA GLN A 119 -68.26 -33.67 -37.84
C GLN A 119 -69.32 -34.35 -36.96
N ILE A 120 -69.23 -34.19 -35.64
CA ILE A 120 -70.24 -34.72 -34.70
C ILE A 120 -71.60 -34.04 -34.92
N THR A 121 -71.61 -32.74 -35.19
CA THR A 121 -72.83 -31.98 -35.45
C THR A 121 -73.49 -32.42 -36.75
N ASP A 122 -72.71 -32.58 -37.82
CA ASP A 122 -73.21 -33.08 -39.11
C ASP A 122 -73.81 -34.49 -38.97
N LEU A 123 -73.12 -35.41 -38.28
CA LEU A 123 -73.62 -36.75 -38.02
C LEU A 123 -74.94 -36.76 -37.22
N ARG A 124 -75.15 -35.77 -36.34
CA ARG A 124 -76.39 -35.62 -35.58
C ARG A 124 -77.55 -35.13 -36.46
N CYS A 125 -77.30 -34.35 -37.51
CA CYS A 125 -78.33 -33.84 -38.41
C CYS A 125 -78.82 -34.85 -39.46
N VAL A 126 -78.07 -35.92 -39.73
CA VAL A 126 -78.44 -36.96 -40.72
C VAL A 126 -79.25 -38.12 -40.10
N LYS A 127 -79.37 -38.18 -38.77
CA LYS A 127 -80.24 -39.12 -38.04
C LYS A 127 -81.56 -38.47 -37.63
#